data_AF-A0A7X7SYK7-F1
#
_entry.id   AF-A0A7X7SYK7-F1
#
_cell.length_a   1.000
_cell.length_b   1.000
_cell.length_c   1.000
_cell.angle_alpha   90.00
_cell.angle_beta   90.00
_cell.angle_gamma   90.00
#
_symmetry.space_group_name_H-M   'P 1'
#
loop_
_entity.id
_entity.type
_entity.pdbx_description
1 polymer ?
#
loop_
_entity_poly.entity_id
_entity_poly.type
_entity_poly.pdbx_seq_one_letter_code
_entity_poly.pdbx_strand_id
1 'polypeptide(L)'
;MKIKLALLAAAVLVLASCSASQNPSSENSSVVDADMNGSSVAYEVDYNTMSADWPIYKDVTELTEAANVILLGKVTDISFQVLDDRTARPPSEETEEWNRSLNTIYDVDVITSYKGDSLENIKVRMLGGQKGVRVEEQLAALGEDAENGIPIMEGMPEIKIGETYLFVLYQYKDTMPTLVNVGQGVYELHDPLAKDQYSFVSPKDIISYFGKDKWDEFQEKGMVSE
;
A
#
# COMPACT_ATOMS: atom_id res chain seq x y z
N MET A 1 -49.72 -0.34 16.25
CA MET A 1 -49.75 -1.49 17.18
C MET A 1 -48.38 -1.56 17.86
N LYS A 2 -48.32 -1.45 19.18
CA LYS A 2 -47.08 -1.38 19.99
C LYS A 2 -46.72 -2.77 20.52
N ILE A 3 -45.50 -3.25 20.29
CA ILE A 3 -44.86 -4.37 21.02
C ILE A 3 -43.37 -3.99 21.14
N LYS A 4 -42.97 -3.26 22.18
CA LYS A 4 -42.42 -3.71 23.47
C LYS A 4 -41.13 -4.56 23.37
N LEU A 5 -40.04 -3.81 23.52
CA LEU A 5 -38.71 -4.09 24.06
C LEU A 5 -38.63 -5.28 25.06
N ALA A 6 -37.58 -6.08 24.96
CA ALA A 6 -37.02 -6.84 26.06
C ALA A 6 -35.48 -6.79 26.00
N LEU A 7 -34.90 -5.92 26.84
CA LEU A 7 -33.51 -6.01 27.29
C LEU A 7 -33.37 -7.27 28.14
N LEU A 8 -32.28 -8.01 27.97
CA LEU A 8 -31.76 -8.90 29.01
C LEU A 8 -30.33 -8.49 29.33
N ALA A 9 -30.17 -7.84 30.49
CA ALA A 9 -28.90 -7.61 31.16
C ALA A 9 -28.90 -8.43 32.44
N ALA A 10 -27.89 -9.27 32.64
CA ALA A 10 -27.57 -9.95 33.89
C ALA A 10 -26.16 -10.52 33.76
N ALA A 11 -25.29 -10.57 34.76
CA ALA A 11 -25.17 -9.91 36.05
C ALA A 11 -23.71 -10.14 36.46
N VAL A 12 -23.13 -9.15 37.13
CA VAL A 12 -21.76 -9.13 37.62
C VAL A 12 -21.54 -10.21 38.70
N LEU A 13 -20.44 -10.97 38.60
CA LEU A 13 -19.88 -11.73 39.72
C LEU A 13 -18.58 -11.06 40.16
N VAL A 14 -18.65 -10.35 41.29
CA VAL A 14 -17.48 -9.96 42.09
C VAL A 14 -17.26 -11.07 43.11
N LEU A 15 -16.05 -11.63 43.15
CA LEU A 15 -15.52 -12.26 44.35
C LEU A 15 -14.20 -11.57 44.69
N ALA A 16 -14.22 -10.88 45.82
CA ALA A 16 -13.06 -10.24 46.42
C ALA A 16 -12.45 -11.16 47.48
N SER A 17 -11.11 -11.13 47.50
CA SER A 17 -10.21 -11.23 48.66
C SER A 17 -10.04 -12.58 49.36
N CYS A 18 -8.79 -13.03 49.43
CA CYS A 18 -8.08 -13.09 50.71
C CYS A 18 -6.56 -12.99 50.49
N SER A 19 -5.97 -11.97 51.12
CA SER A 19 -4.54 -11.75 51.27
C SER A 19 -3.96 -12.55 52.43
N ALA A 20 -2.78 -13.15 52.27
CA ALA A 20 -1.81 -13.35 53.36
C ALA A 20 -0.41 -13.60 52.77
N SER A 21 0.54 -12.75 53.15
CA SER A 21 1.96 -12.86 52.83
C SER A 21 2.69 -13.44 54.04
N GLN A 22 3.33 -14.62 53.90
CA GLN A 22 4.43 -15.10 54.76
C GLN A 22 5.32 -16.08 53.97
N ASN A 23 6.59 -15.71 53.76
CA ASN A 23 7.73 -16.63 53.56
C ASN A 23 8.39 -16.86 54.93
N PRO A 24 9.21 -17.92 55.21
CA PRO A 24 10.07 -18.64 54.25
C PRO A 24 10.22 -20.18 54.44
N SER A 25 11.07 -20.75 53.57
CA SER A 25 11.92 -21.95 53.67
C SER A 25 11.43 -23.33 53.17
N SER A 26 12.11 -23.74 52.08
CA SER A 26 12.78 -25.04 51.80
C SER A 26 12.02 -26.21 51.17
N GLU A 27 12.68 -26.71 50.10
CA GLU A 27 12.63 -28.06 49.49
C GLU A 27 11.66 -28.33 48.33
N ASN A 28 12.17 -28.04 47.13
CA ASN A 28 12.33 -28.97 46.00
C ASN A 28 11.16 -29.92 45.66
N SER A 29 10.30 -29.53 44.71
CA SER A 29 9.77 -30.46 43.69
C SER A 29 9.23 -29.72 42.47
N SER A 30 9.75 -30.10 41.32
CA SER A 30 9.37 -29.75 39.94
C SER A 30 7.90 -29.33 39.74
N VAL A 31 7.70 -28.08 39.33
CA VAL A 31 6.42 -27.59 38.77
C VAL A 31 6.56 -27.58 37.25
N VAL A 32 5.66 -28.29 36.60
CA VAL A 32 5.35 -28.19 35.18
C VAL A 32 4.85 -26.77 34.91
N ASP A 33 5.67 -25.96 34.25
CA ASP A 33 5.23 -24.69 33.69
C ASP A 33 4.27 -24.99 32.53
N ALA A 34 2.99 -24.69 32.76
CA ALA A 34 1.99 -24.64 31.73
C ALA A 34 2.34 -23.47 30.79
N ASP A 35 2.91 -23.83 29.65
CA ASP A 35 3.26 -22.95 28.56
C ASP A 35 2.03 -22.12 28.13
N MET A 36 2.08 -20.82 28.35
CA MET A 36 1.16 -19.86 27.76
C MET A 36 1.50 -19.72 26.27
N ASN A 37 1.15 -20.73 25.49
CA ASN A 37 1.18 -20.61 24.04
C ASN A 37 -0.06 -19.85 23.58
N GLY A 38 0.02 -18.52 23.61
CA GLY A 38 -0.84 -17.65 22.82
C GLY A 38 -0.61 -17.98 21.36
N SER A 39 -1.39 -18.92 20.84
CA SER A 39 -1.38 -19.35 19.45
C SER A 39 -1.69 -18.15 18.56
N SER A 40 -0.65 -17.43 18.13
CA SER A 40 -0.72 -16.63 16.91
C SER A 40 -0.93 -17.64 15.79
N VAL A 41 -2.18 -17.82 15.36
CA VAL A 41 -2.48 -18.61 14.18
C VAL A 41 -1.82 -17.86 13.03
N ALA A 42 -0.63 -18.32 12.63
CA ALA A 42 -0.03 -17.89 11.38
C ALA A 42 -0.95 -18.45 10.29
N TYR A 43 -1.79 -17.59 9.71
CA TYR A 43 -2.50 -17.94 8.50
C TYR A 43 -1.42 -18.20 7.43
N GLU A 44 -1.27 -19.45 7.00
CA GLU A 44 -0.55 -19.74 5.77
C GLU A 44 -1.40 -19.16 4.63
N VAL A 45 -0.98 -18.00 4.13
CA VAL A 45 -1.64 -17.31 3.01
C VAL A 45 -0.84 -17.58 1.76
N ASP A 46 -1.53 -18.06 0.73
CA ASP A 46 -0.95 -18.25 -0.59
C ASP A 46 -0.81 -16.90 -1.30
N TYR A 47 0.31 -16.74 -2.01
CA TYR A 47 0.61 -15.59 -2.83
C TYR A 47 0.88 -16.05 -4.25
N ASN A 48 0.19 -15.46 -5.23
CA ASN A 48 0.39 -15.78 -6.64
C ASN A 48 1.04 -14.62 -7.36
N THR A 49 2.14 -14.90 -8.03
CA THR A 49 2.79 -13.90 -8.87
C THR A 49 2.02 -13.74 -10.17
N MET A 50 1.76 -12.49 -10.55
CA MET A 50 1.25 -12.10 -11.86
C MET A 50 2.24 -11.17 -12.56
N SER A 51 2.20 -11.13 -13.88
CA SER A 51 3.04 -10.26 -14.71
C SER A 51 2.18 -9.53 -15.73
N ALA A 52 2.63 -8.35 -16.15
CA ALA A 52 1.98 -7.56 -17.19
C ALA A 52 3.01 -7.08 -18.22
N ASP A 53 2.66 -7.16 -19.49
CA ASP A 53 3.49 -6.69 -20.61
C ASP A 53 3.30 -5.18 -20.81
N TRP A 54 3.82 -4.39 -19.87
CA TRP A 54 3.75 -2.93 -19.98
C TRP A 54 4.84 -2.35 -20.90
N PRO A 55 4.57 -1.21 -21.55
CA PRO A 55 5.60 -0.48 -22.28
C PRO A 55 6.77 -0.08 -21.37
N ILE A 56 7.98 -0.23 -21.88
CA ILE A 56 9.21 0.28 -21.27
C ILE A 56 9.66 1.49 -22.06
N TYR A 57 9.87 2.61 -21.37
CA TYR A 57 10.25 3.89 -21.96
C TYR A 57 11.76 4.08 -21.88
N LYS A 58 12.41 4.42 -22.99
CA LYS A 58 13.88 4.39 -23.09
C LYS A 58 14.54 5.71 -22.76
N ASP A 59 13.76 6.78 -22.69
CA ASP A 59 14.22 8.08 -22.27
C ASP A 59 13.14 8.87 -21.52
N VAL A 60 13.57 9.99 -20.93
CA VAL A 60 12.71 10.84 -20.10
C VAL A 60 11.58 11.49 -20.91
N THR A 61 11.78 11.72 -22.21
CA THR A 61 10.75 12.33 -23.07
C THR A 61 9.62 11.34 -23.29
N GLU A 62 9.94 10.12 -23.72
CA GLU A 62 8.96 9.04 -23.91
C GLU A 62 8.18 8.76 -22.62
N LEU A 63 8.88 8.65 -21.48
CA LEU A 63 8.26 8.40 -20.18
C LEU A 63 7.33 9.55 -19.76
N THR A 64 7.80 10.79 -19.90
CA THR A 64 7.04 11.98 -19.49
C THR A 64 5.84 12.20 -20.39
N GLU A 65 5.94 11.91 -21.68
CA GLU A 65 4.81 11.99 -22.62
C GLU A 65 3.73 10.96 -22.30
N ALA A 66 4.12 9.74 -21.94
CA ALA A 66 3.20 8.68 -21.57
C ALA A 66 2.47 8.93 -20.23
N ALA A 67 3.11 9.61 -19.29
CA ALA A 67 2.51 9.96 -18.01
C ALA A 67 1.43 11.04 -18.18
N ASN A 68 0.33 10.91 -17.44
CA ASN A 68 -0.68 11.96 -17.31
C ASN A 68 -0.39 12.86 -16.10
N VAL A 69 0.16 12.29 -15.04
CA VAL A 69 0.47 12.97 -13.79
C VAL A 69 1.91 12.63 -13.37
N ILE A 70 2.69 13.65 -13.00
CA ILE A 70 4.01 13.49 -12.40
C ILE A 70 4.07 14.38 -11.17
N LEU A 71 4.33 13.78 -10.01
CA LEU A 71 4.32 14.50 -8.74
C LEU A 71 5.34 13.94 -7.75
N LEU A 72 5.78 14.81 -6.86
CA LEU A 72 6.48 14.47 -5.63
C LEU A 72 5.43 14.38 -4.51
N GLY A 73 5.41 13.28 -3.77
CA GLY A 73 4.42 13.11 -2.71
C GLY A 73 4.84 12.14 -1.61
N LYS A 74 4.29 12.37 -0.42
CA LYS A 74 4.50 11.53 0.76
C LYS A 74 3.35 10.56 0.91
N VAL A 75 3.65 9.27 1.03
CA VAL A 75 2.65 8.23 1.26
C VAL A 75 2.18 8.31 2.71
N THR A 76 0.90 8.52 2.93
CA THR A 76 0.31 8.67 4.27
C THR A 76 -0.45 7.42 4.73
N ASP A 77 -1.00 6.67 3.79
CA ASP A 77 -1.71 5.42 4.09
C ASP A 77 -1.68 4.45 2.91
N ILE A 78 -1.99 3.18 3.20
CA ILE A 78 -2.15 2.10 2.23
C ILE A 78 -3.49 1.43 2.49
N SER A 79 -4.27 1.18 1.45
CA SER A 79 -5.49 0.37 1.52
C SER A 79 -5.58 -0.57 0.32
N PHE A 80 -6.55 -1.49 0.33
CA PHE A 80 -6.71 -2.49 -0.71
C PHE A 80 -8.15 -2.51 -1.22
N GLN A 81 -8.30 -2.58 -2.54
CA GLN A 81 -9.61 -2.61 -3.19
C GLN A 81 -9.55 -3.52 -4.43
N VAL A 82 -10.57 -4.34 -4.62
CA VAL A 82 -10.82 -4.98 -5.92
C VAL A 82 -11.48 -3.95 -6.84
N LEU A 83 -10.94 -3.77 -8.04
CA LEU A 83 -11.42 -2.83 -9.05
C LEU A 83 -11.66 -3.54 -10.37
N ASP A 84 -12.63 -3.06 -11.14
CA ASP A 84 -12.82 -3.41 -12.54
C ASP A 84 -11.71 -2.77 -13.38
N ASP A 85 -10.86 -3.57 -14.02
CA ASP A 85 -9.67 -3.11 -14.74
C ASP A 85 -9.95 -2.16 -15.90
N ARG A 86 -11.15 -2.24 -16.48
CA ARG A 86 -11.57 -1.37 -17.60
C ARG A 86 -11.97 0.02 -17.12
N THR A 87 -12.43 0.13 -15.87
CA THR A 87 -13.03 1.37 -15.34
C THR A 87 -12.32 1.92 -14.12
N ALA A 88 -11.43 1.16 -13.49
CA ALA A 88 -10.78 1.44 -12.22
C ALA A 88 -11.76 1.83 -11.09
N ARG A 89 -12.95 1.25 -11.11
CA ARG A 89 -14.01 1.46 -10.11
C ARG A 89 -14.37 0.13 -9.45
N PRO A 90 -15.03 0.13 -8.27
CA PRO A 90 -15.51 -1.10 -7.67
C PRO A 90 -16.34 -1.92 -8.69
N PRO A 91 -16.16 -3.25 -8.74
CA PRO A 91 -16.91 -4.12 -9.63
C PRO A 91 -18.43 -3.96 -9.48
N SER A 92 -19.14 -4.11 -10.59
CA SER A 92 -20.59 -4.24 -10.62
C SER A 92 -21.00 -5.68 -10.87
N GLU A 93 -22.30 -5.99 -10.83
CA GLU A 93 -22.82 -7.33 -11.18
C GLU A 93 -22.44 -7.75 -12.62
N GLU A 94 -22.21 -6.77 -13.51
CA GLU A 94 -21.81 -7.00 -14.91
C GLU A 94 -20.29 -7.15 -15.08
N THR A 95 -19.50 -6.93 -14.02
CA THR A 95 -18.04 -7.05 -14.11
C THR A 95 -17.64 -8.52 -14.08
N GLU A 96 -17.15 -9.02 -15.22
CA GLU A 96 -16.61 -10.37 -15.35
C GLU A 96 -15.44 -10.58 -14.38
N GLU A 97 -15.30 -11.80 -13.84
CA GLU A 97 -14.29 -12.17 -12.84
C GLU A 97 -12.86 -11.81 -13.29
N TRP A 98 -12.50 -12.10 -14.55
CA TRP A 98 -11.18 -11.79 -15.10
C TRP A 98 -10.89 -10.29 -15.28
N ASN A 99 -11.89 -9.43 -15.12
CA ASN A 99 -11.69 -7.98 -15.08
C ASN A 99 -11.62 -7.45 -13.65
N ARG A 100 -11.72 -8.30 -12.62
CA ARG A 100 -11.63 -7.90 -11.21
C ARG A 100 -10.21 -8.14 -10.73
N SER A 101 -9.54 -7.07 -10.36
CA SER A 101 -8.18 -7.17 -9.85
C SER A 101 -8.04 -6.48 -8.50
N LEU A 102 -7.36 -7.15 -7.57
CA LEU A 102 -6.89 -6.52 -6.35
C LEU A 102 -5.90 -5.41 -6.71
N ASN A 103 -6.10 -4.24 -6.13
CA ASN A 103 -5.21 -3.11 -6.25
C ASN A 103 -4.79 -2.63 -4.86
N THR A 104 -3.51 -2.32 -4.71
CA THR A 104 -2.98 -1.54 -3.60
C THR A 104 -3.22 -0.06 -3.90
N ILE A 105 -3.83 0.65 -2.95
CA ILE A 105 -4.17 2.07 -3.07
C ILE A 105 -3.34 2.85 -2.05
N TYR A 106 -2.56 3.80 -2.54
CA TYR A 106 -1.76 4.72 -1.72
C TYR A 106 -2.48 6.04 -1.59
N ASP A 107 -2.67 6.50 -0.35
CA ASP A 107 -2.98 7.89 -0.07
C ASP A 107 -1.69 8.70 -0.04
N VAL A 108 -1.64 9.77 -0.84
CA VAL A 108 -0.44 10.57 -1.04
C VAL A 108 -0.74 12.04 -0.82
N ASP A 109 -0.03 12.63 0.14
CA ASP A 109 0.04 14.09 0.30
C ASP A 109 1.00 14.64 -0.76
N VAL A 110 0.50 15.53 -1.61
CA VAL A 110 1.27 16.08 -2.74
C VAL A 110 2.12 17.24 -2.26
N ILE A 111 3.42 17.16 -2.54
CA ILE A 111 4.41 18.20 -2.20
C ILE A 111 4.67 19.12 -3.39
N THR A 112 4.76 18.55 -4.59
CA THR A 112 4.98 19.27 -5.85
C THR A 112 4.31 18.51 -6.99
N SER A 113 3.51 19.19 -7.81
CA SER A 113 3.05 18.66 -9.11
C SER A 113 3.95 19.20 -10.22
N TYR A 114 4.52 18.31 -11.03
CA TYR A 114 5.30 18.66 -12.23
C TYR A 114 4.45 18.56 -13.51
N LYS A 115 3.56 17.58 -13.56
CA LYS A 115 2.59 17.38 -14.65
C LYS A 115 1.23 16.95 -14.10
N GLY A 116 0.16 17.38 -14.75
CA GLY A 116 -1.21 17.15 -14.31
C GLY A 116 -1.72 18.26 -13.39
N ASP A 117 -2.92 18.06 -12.85
CA ASP A 117 -3.54 19.05 -11.97
C ASP A 117 -2.77 19.22 -10.65
N SER A 118 -2.77 20.45 -10.13
CA SER A 118 -2.27 20.72 -8.79
C SER A 118 -3.32 20.29 -7.79
N LEU A 119 -2.97 19.31 -6.97
CA LEU A 119 -3.82 18.72 -5.94
C LEU A 119 -3.09 18.79 -4.60
N GLU A 120 -3.83 18.87 -3.50
CA GLU A 120 -3.25 18.73 -2.14
C GLU A 120 -3.00 17.26 -1.79
N ASN A 121 -3.89 16.38 -2.22
CA ASN A 121 -3.82 14.94 -2.01
C ASN A 121 -4.26 14.18 -3.26
N ILE A 122 -3.80 12.94 -3.38
CA ILE A 122 -4.17 12.05 -4.47
C ILE A 122 -4.17 10.59 -4.01
N LYS A 123 -5.06 9.80 -4.60
CA LYS A 123 -5.00 8.33 -4.51
C LYS A 123 -4.27 7.78 -5.71
N VAL A 124 -3.26 6.95 -5.47
CA VAL A 124 -2.51 6.24 -6.51
C VAL A 124 -2.81 4.75 -6.39
N ARG A 125 -3.22 4.11 -7.48
CA ARG A 125 -3.40 2.65 -7.51
C ARG A 125 -2.17 1.95 -8.09
N MET A 126 -1.96 0.73 -7.63
CA MET A 126 -1.01 -0.21 -8.19
C MET A 126 -1.66 -1.58 -8.24
N LEU A 127 -1.58 -2.22 -9.39
CA LEU A 127 -2.14 -3.55 -9.60
C LEU A 127 -1.43 -4.57 -8.70
N GLY A 128 -2.21 -5.38 -7.98
CA GLY A 128 -1.74 -6.38 -7.02
C GLY A 128 -1.74 -5.93 -5.57
N GLY A 129 -1.61 -6.92 -4.69
CA GLY A 129 -1.43 -6.77 -3.25
C GLY A 129 0.04 -6.65 -2.85
N GLN A 130 0.29 -6.70 -1.54
CA GLN A 130 1.64 -6.65 -0.94
C GLN A 130 1.88 -7.84 -0.03
N LYS A 131 3.02 -8.51 -0.19
CA LYS A 131 3.36 -9.68 0.63
C LYS A 131 3.53 -9.31 2.11
N GLY A 132 2.80 -9.97 2.99
CA GLY A 132 2.89 -9.78 4.45
C GLY A 132 2.35 -8.46 5.00
N VAL A 133 1.87 -7.53 4.17
CA VAL A 133 1.39 -6.22 4.62
C VAL A 133 -0.12 -6.24 4.80
N ARG A 134 -0.61 -5.97 6.01
CA ARG A 134 -2.06 -5.88 6.31
C ARG A 134 -2.88 -7.02 5.66
N VAL A 135 -2.40 -8.24 5.85
CA VAL A 135 -2.90 -9.45 5.16
C VAL A 135 -4.41 -9.63 5.30
N GLU A 136 -4.94 -9.40 6.50
CA GLU A 136 -6.39 -9.48 6.76
C GLU A 136 -7.21 -8.49 5.92
N GLU A 137 -6.70 -7.27 5.69
CA GLU A 137 -7.38 -6.26 4.86
C GLU A 137 -7.39 -6.67 3.38
N GLN A 138 -6.32 -7.30 2.90
CA GLN A 138 -6.25 -7.82 1.54
C GLN A 138 -7.21 -8.99 1.31
N LEU A 139 -7.26 -9.94 2.25
CA LEU A 139 -8.20 -11.06 2.19
C LEU A 139 -9.65 -10.56 2.28
N ALA A 140 -9.92 -9.57 3.13
CA ALA A 140 -11.25 -8.96 3.22
C ALA A 140 -11.64 -8.22 1.93
N ALA A 141 -10.70 -7.55 1.26
CA ALA A 141 -10.95 -6.88 -0.02
C ALA A 141 -11.23 -7.88 -1.15
N LEU A 142 -10.54 -9.03 -1.16
CA LEU A 142 -10.74 -10.12 -2.12
C LEU A 142 -12.08 -10.86 -1.91
N GLY A 143 -12.55 -10.97 -0.68
CA GLY A 143 -13.81 -11.67 -0.39
C GLY A 143 -13.72 -13.15 -0.75
N GLU A 144 -14.62 -13.62 -1.62
CA GLU A 144 -14.61 -15.03 -2.08
C GLU A 144 -13.36 -15.35 -2.91
N ASP A 145 -12.83 -14.38 -3.65
CA ASP A 145 -11.63 -14.57 -4.49
C ASP A 145 -10.36 -14.81 -3.66
N ALA A 146 -10.42 -14.62 -2.33
CA ALA A 146 -9.32 -14.88 -1.42
C ALA A 146 -8.91 -16.36 -1.39
N GLU A 147 -9.81 -17.29 -1.79
CA GLU A 147 -9.49 -18.72 -1.92
C GLU A 147 -8.40 -18.99 -2.96
N ASN A 148 -8.26 -18.08 -3.93
CA ASN A 148 -7.23 -18.19 -4.96
C ASN A 148 -5.87 -17.71 -4.46
N GLY A 149 -5.77 -17.05 -3.31
CA GLY A 149 -4.54 -16.42 -2.79
C GLY A 149 -4.38 -14.96 -3.22
N ILE A 150 -3.46 -14.24 -2.57
CA ILE A 150 -3.24 -12.81 -2.82
C ILE A 150 -2.39 -12.64 -4.09
N PRO A 151 -2.89 -11.96 -5.16
CA PRO A 151 -2.11 -11.72 -6.36
C PRO A 151 -1.05 -10.63 -6.11
N ILE A 152 0.19 -10.87 -6.52
CA ILE A 152 1.35 -9.98 -6.36
C ILE A 152 1.93 -9.69 -7.73
N MET A 153 2.13 -8.41 -8.05
CA MET A 153 2.75 -8.03 -9.33
C MET A 153 4.26 -8.27 -9.30
N GLU A 154 4.77 -8.98 -10.30
CA GLU A 154 6.21 -9.17 -10.48
C GLU A 154 6.92 -7.84 -10.69
N GLY A 155 8.06 -7.66 -10.03
CA GLY A 155 8.85 -6.43 -10.13
C GLY A 155 8.23 -5.21 -9.46
N MET A 156 7.19 -5.39 -8.62
CA MET A 156 6.58 -4.27 -7.91
C MET A 156 7.60 -3.52 -7.02
N PRO A 157 7.60 -2.18 -7.02
CA PRO A 157 8.40 -1.42 -6.10
C PRO A 157 7.84 -1.52 -4.67
N GLU A 158 8.72 -1.49 -3.67
CA GLU A 158 8.32 -1.40 -2.27
C GLU A 158 8.02 0.06 -1.91
N ILE A 159 6.75 0.38 -1.65
CA ILE A 159 6.29 1.74 -1.32
C ILE A 159 5.82 1.76 0.13
N LYS A 160 6.45 2.61 0.95
CA LYS A 160 6.28 2.63 2.40
C LYS A 160 5.52 3.87 2.86
N ILE A 161 4.65 3.67 3.85
CA ILE A 161 4.00 4.78 4.57
C ILE A 161 5.08 5.61 5.27
N GLY A 162 4.96 6.93 5.17
CA GLY A 162 5.88 7.90 5.77
C GLY A 162 6.99 8.36 4.83
N GLU A 163 7.24 7.64 3.75
CA GLU A 163 8.28 7.95 2.78
C GLU A 163 7.76 8.84 1.64
N THR A 164 8.69 9.56 1.00
CA THR A 164 8.40 10.46 -0.13
C THR A 164 9.00 9.91 -1.42
N TYR A 165 8.21 9.94 -2.48
CA TYR A 165 8.59 9.39 -3.78
C TYR A 165 8.25 10.36 -4.91
N LEU A 166 8.96 10.22 -6.03
CA LEU A 166 8.54 10.78 -7.30
C LEU A 166 7.67 9.75 -8.02
N PHE A 167 6.41 10.09 -8.26
CA PHE A 167 5.43 9.27 -8.95
C PHE A 167 5.32 9.69 -10.41
N VAL A 168 5.32 8.72 -11.31
CA VAL A 168 5.07 8.85 -12.74
C VAL A 168 3.85 8.00 -13.07
N LEU A 169 2.72 8.65 -13.34
CA LEU A 169 1.42 8.02 -13.32
C LEU A 169 0.69 8.14 -14.66
N TYR A 170 0.08 7.04 -15.08
CA TYR A 170 -0.90 6.98 -16.15
C TYR A 170 -2.31 7.12 -15.58
N GLN A 171 -3.17 7.84 -16.29
CA GLN A 171 -4.57 8.02 -15.94
C GLN A 171 -5.44 7.92 -17.17
N TYR A 172 -6.34 6.93 -17.20
CA TYR A 172 -7.34 6.82 -18.24
C TYR A 172 -8.57 7.65 -17.87
N LYS A 173 -8.87 8.70 -18.62
CA LYS A 173 -10.02 9.61 -18.34
C LYS A 173 -9.97 10.12 -16.88
N ASP A 174 -11.09 10.00 -16.15
CA ASP A 174 -11.30 10.44 -14.77
C ASP A 174 -11.05 9.32 -13.75
N THR A 175 -10.34 8.26 -14.13
CA THR A 175 -10.06 7.13 -13.23
C THR A 175 -8.98 7.43 -12.20
N MET A 176 -8.86 6.60 -11.17
CA MET A 176 -7.73 6.70 -10.24
C MET A 176 -6.41 6.42 -10.99
N PRO A 177 -5.42 7.33 -10.91
CA PRO A 177 -4.16 7.17 -11.61
C PRO A 177 -3.39 5.96 -11.11
N THR A 178 -2.72 5.27 -12.03
CA THR A 178 -1.90 4.09 -11.78
C THR A 178 -0.46 4.38 -12.17
N LEU A 179 0.48 3.57 -11.66
CA LEU A 179 1.86 3.58 -12.16
C LEU A 179 1.88 3.37 -13.67
N VAL A 180 2.71 4.11 -14.41
CA VAL A 180 2.88 3.89 -15.86
C VAL A 180 3.36 2.47 -16.18
N ASN A 181 4.21 1.92 -15.31
CA ASN A 181 4.58 0.52 -15.18
C ASN A 181 5.28 0.33 -13.81
N VAL A 182 5.56 -0.91 -13.39
CA VAL A 182 6.21 -1.16 -12.08
C VAL A 182 7.67 -0.73 -12.02
N GLY A 183 8.41 -0.72 -13.12
CA GLY A 183 9.84 -0.40 -13.13
C GLY A 183 10.16 1.10 -13.21
N GLN A 184 9.21 1.93 -13.65
CA GLN A 184 9.40 3.35 -13.99
C GLN A 184 8.28 4.25 -13.44
N GLY A 185 7.35 3.70 -12.67
CA GLY A 185 6.21 4.46 -12.12
C GLY A 185 6.48 5.14 -10.79
N VAL A 186 7.50 4.70 -10.05
CA VAL A 186 7.86 5.24 -8.74
C VAL A 186 9.37 5.28 -8.60
N TYR A 187 9.88 6.39 -8.08
CA TYR A 187 11.29 6.54 -7.80
C TYR A 187 11.51 6.98 -6.36
N GLU A 188 12.46 6.31 -5.71
CA GLU A 188 13.06 6.79 -4.47
C GLU A 188 13.95 8.00 -4.72
N LEU A 189 14.15 8.81 -3.69
CA LEU A 189 14.83 10.10 -3.80
C LEU A 189 16.18 10.15 -3.09
N HIS A 190 16.56 9.09 -2.38
CA HIS A 190 17.81 9.02 -1.64
C HIS A 190 19.04 9.12 -2.57
N ASP A 191 18.93 8.61 -3.80
CA ASP A 191 19.88 8.83 -4.88
C ASP A 191 19.13 9.31 -6.13
N PRO A 192 19.06 10.63 -6.39
CA PRO A 192 18.32 11.18 -7.52
C PRO A 192 19.01 10.94 -8.87
N LEU A 193 20.23 10.38 -8.87
CA LEU A 193 20.95 9.95 -10.08
C LEU A 193 20.73 8.47 -10.37
N ALA A 194 20.22 7.69 -9.42
CA ALA A 194 19.89 6.29 -9.62
C ALA A 194 18.87 6.15 -10.74
N LYS A 195 19.17 5.24 -11.67
CA LYS A 195 18.30 4.94 -12.79
C LYS A 195 17.21 3.96 -12.38
N ASP A 196 16.11 3.98 -13.14
CA ASP A 196 15.04 2.99 -13.04
C ASP A 196 15.54 1.55 -13.20
N GLN A 197 14.66 0.57 -12.97
CA GLN A 197 14.98 -0.86 -13.06
C GLN A 197 15.57 -1.28 -14.42
N TYR A 198 15.32 -0.50 -15.47
CA TYR A 198 15.81 -0.75 -16.83
C TYR A 198 17.04 0.09 -17.20
N SER A 199 17.57 0.88 -16.25
CA SER A 199 18.73 1.76 -16.41
C SER A 199 18.55 2.92 -17.38
N PHE A 200 17.32 3.40 -17.62
CA PHE A 200 17.06 4.46 -18.60
C PHE A 200 16.96 5.85 -17.98
N VAL A 201 16.03 6.05 -17.04
CA VAL A 201 15.64 7.37 -16.52
C VAL A 201 15.90 7.46 -15.02
N SER A 202 16.34 8.62 -14.53
CA SER A 202 16.51 8.92 -13.08
C SER A 202 15.53 10.00 -12.60
N PRO A 203 15.32 10.16 -11.27
CA PRO A 203 14.55 11.26 -10.72
C PRO A 203 15.03 12.63 -11.21
N LYS A 204 16.34 12.84 -11.26
CA LYS A 204 16.93 14.09 -11.75
C LYS A 204 16.57 14.36 -13.20
N ASP A 205 16.60 13.34 -14.06
CA ASP A 205 16.22 13.50 -15.48
C ASP A 205 14.77 13.97 -15.58
N ILE A 206 13.85 13.33 -14.85
CA ILE A 206 12.42 13.65 -14.87
C ILE A 206 12.16 15.07 -14.35
N ILE A 207 12.73 15.44 -13.20
CA ILE A 207 12.52 16.77 -12.62
C ILE A 207 13.12 17.85 -13.55
N SER A 208 14.33 17.62 -14.08
CA SER A 208 15.02 18.56 -14.97
C SER A 208 14.31 18.74 -16.31
N TYR A 209 13.52 17.76 -16.76
CA TYR A 209 12.70 17.86 -17.97
C TYR A 209 11.72 19.04 -17.90
N PHE A 210 11.23 19.38 -16.70
CA PHE A 210 10.30 20.49 -16.48
C PHE A 210 10.99 21.85 -16.27
N GLY A 211 12.32 21.90 -16.33
CA GLY A 211 13.11 23.11 -16.14
C GLY A 211 14.22 22.92 -15.11
N LYS A 212 15.36 23.57 -15.33
CA LYS A 212 16.50 23.51 -14.39
C LYS A 212 16.13 24.10 -13.02
N ASP A 213 15.31 25.15 -13.00
CA ASP A 213 14.75 25.76 -11.81
C ASP A 213 13.98 24.74 -10.95
N LYS A 214 13.34 23.73 -11.55
CA LYS A 214 12.64 22.68 -10.82
C LYS A 214 13.56 21.72 -10.09
N TRP A 215 14.72 21.45 -10.67
CA TRP A 215 15.76 20.69 -9.98
C TRP A 215 16.33 21.49 -8.81
N ASP A 216 16.63 22.77 -9.02
CA ASP A 216 17.17 23.64 -7.98
C ASP A 216 16.16 23.80 -6.81
N GLU A 217 14.87 24.02 -7.10
CA GLU A 217 13.77 24.04 -6.11
C GLU A 217 13.67 22.72 -5.32
N PHE A 218 13.87 21.58 -5.97
CA PHE A 218 13.86 20.27 -5.32
C PHE A 218 15.03 20.11 -4.34
N GLN A 219 16.22 20.56 -4.69
CA GLN A 219 17.39 20.54 -3.80
C GLN A 219 17.21 21.47 -2.59
N GLU A 220 16.67 22.68 -2.80
CA GLU A 220 16.43 23.65 -1.71
C GLU A 220 15.45 23.15 -0.66
N LYS A 221 14.49 22.29 -1.04
CA LYS A 221 13.56 21.64 -0.10
C LYS A 221 14.21 20.60 0.81
N GLY A 222 15.51 20.35 0.69
CA GLY A 222 16.27 19.43 1.55
C GLY A 222 15.90 17.96 1.35
N MET A 223 15.34 17.63 0.16
CA MET A 223 14.87 16.27 -0.15
C MET A 223 16.02 15.30 -0.49
N VAL A 224 17.23 15.83 -0.71
CA VAL A 224 18.48 15.06 -0.88
C VAL A 224 19.63 15.88 -0.29
N SER A 225 20.49 15.28 0.53
CA SER A 225 21.77 15.89 0.93
C SER A 225 22.84 15.61 -0.12
N GLU A 226 23.67 16.60 -0.44
CA GLU A 226 24.84 16.47 -1.32
C GLU A 226 25.82 15.37 -0.89
#